data_AF-Q1YWV8-F1
#
_entry.id   AF-Q1YWV8-F1
#
_cell.length_a   1.000
_cell.length_b   1.000
_cell.length_c   1.000
_cell.angle_alpha   90.00
_cell.angle_beta   90.00
_cell.angle_gamma   90.00
#
_symmetry.space_group_name_H-M   'P 1'
#
loop_
_entity.id
_entity.type
_entity.pdbx_description
1 polymer ?
#
loop_
_entity_poly.entity_id
_entity_poly.type
_entity_poly.pdbx_seq_one_letter_code
_entity_poly.pdbx_strand_id
1 'polypeptide(L)' 'MKSLLNRGVRIQSTVACGITSKSPWQSSKTLGIQQALSNAYLRSQGLVELRDGWIRLHHSK' A
#
# COMPACT_ATOMS: atom_id res chain seq x y z
N MET A 1 -7.33 -10.43 6.40
CA MET A 1 -8.06 -9.56 7.35
C MET A 1 -7.19 -9.06 8.50
N LYS A 2 -6.65 -9.95 9.36
CA LYS A 2 -5.85 -9.53 10.54
C LYS A 2 -4.65 -8.62 10.21
N SER A 3 -3.98 -8.87 9.08
CA SER A 3 -2.86 -8.04 8.60
C SER A 3 -3.23 -6.59 8.26
N LEU A 4 -4.46 -6.33 7.81
CA LEU A 4 -4.94 -4.97 7.48
C LEU A 4 -5.32 -4.18 8.74
N LEU A 5 -5.92 -4.86 9.73
CA LEU A 5 -6.25 -4.25 11.02
C LEU A 5 -5.00 -3.85 11.79
N ASN A 6 -3.99 -4.72 11.83
CA ASN A 6 -2.70 -4.42 12.46
C ASN A 6 -1.98 -3.23 11.81
N ARG A 7 -2.42 -2.85 10.60
CA ARG A 7 -1.87 -1.73 9.84
C ARG A 7 -2.67 -0.43 9.96
N GLY A 8 -3.67 -0.39 10.85
CA GLY A 8 -4.46 0.82 11.12
C GLY A 8 -5.52 1.11 10.05
N VAL A 9 -5.86 0.14 9.19
CA VAL A 9 -6.96 0.29 8.25
C VAL A 9 -8.29 0.27 9.01
N ARG A 10 -9.23 1.12 8.61
CA ARG A 10 -10.59 1.14 9.19
C ARG A 10 -11.22 -0.26 9.12
N ILE A 11 -11.90 -0.65 10.21
CA ILE A 11 -12.52 -1.97 10.35
C ILE A 11 -13.51 -2.23 9.20
N GLN A 12 -14.34 -1.24 8.85
CA GLN A 12 -15.30 -1.33 7.74
C GLN A 12 -14.62 -1.65 6.40
N SER A 13 -13.51 -0.97 6.09
CA SER A 13 -12.75 -1.20 4.86
C SER A 13 -12.07 -2.57 4.86
N THR A 14 -11.60 -3.04 6.03
CA THR A 14 -11.03 -4.37 6.17
C THR A 14 -12.07 -5.47 5.99
N VAL A 15 -13.28 -5.29 6.53
CA VAL A 15 -14.40 -6.23 6.37
C VAL A 15 -14.82 -6.28 4.91
N ALA A 16 -15.08 -5.12 4.28
CA ALA A 16 -15.45 -5.02 2.87
C ALA A 16 -14.40 -5.67 1.94
N CYS A 17 -13.12 -5.51 2.25
CA CYS A 17 -12.03 -6.12 1.49
C CYS A 17 -11.90 -7.64 1.69
N GLY A 18 -12.34 -8.19 2.83
CA GLY A 18 -12.20 -9.63 3.09
C GLY A 18 -13.39 -10.46 2.59
N ILE A 19 -14.56 -9.85 2.45
CA ILE A 19 -15.77 -10.54 1.91
C ILE A 19 -15.97 -10.34 0.41
N THR A 20 -15.11 -9.53 -0.22
CA THR A 20 -15.26 -9.23 -1.64
C THR A 20 -14.88 -10.42 -2.51
N SER A 21 -15.69 -10.67 -3.54
CA SER A 21 -15.39 -11.62 -4.62
C SER A 21 -14.45 -11.05 -5.69
N LYS A 22 -13.91 -9.84 -5.49
CA LYS A 22 -12.98 -9.19 -6.43
C LYS A 22 -11.70 -10.01 -6.56
N SER A 23 -11.24 -10.15 -7.80
CA SER A 23 -9.95 -10.77 -8.10
C SER A 23 -8.81 -10.03 -7.41
N PRO A 24 -7.68 -10.69 -7.08
CA PRO A 24 -6.57 -10.06 -6.36
C PRO A 24 -6.11 -8.74 -6.98
N TRP A 25 -6.01 -8.66 -8.30
CA TRP A 25 -5.64 -7.43 -9.01
C TRP A 25 -6.62 -6.27 -8.80
N GLN A 26 -7.92 -6.56 -8.78
CA GLN A 26 -8.96 -5.56 -8.54
C GLN A 26 -8.96 -5.13 -7.06
N SER A 27 -8.77 -6.08 -6.16
CA SER A 27 -8.68 -5.83 -4.72
C SER A 27 -7.47 -4.95 -4.38
N SER A 28 -6.32 -5.16 -5.01
CA SER A 28 -5.09 -4.35 -4.79
C SER A 28 -5.29 -2.84 -4.98
N LYS A 29 -6.27 -2.43 -5.80
CA LYS A 29 -6.59 -1.03 -6.09
C LYS A 29 -7.64 -0.43 -5.15
N THR A 30 -8.17 -1.22 -4.21
CA THR A 30 -9.15 -0.72 -3.25
C THR A 30 -8.51 0.20 -2.23
N LEU A 31 -9.25 1.22 -1.79
CA LEU A 31 -8.76 2.22 -0.84
C LEU A 31 -8.26 1.59 0.47
N GLY A 32 -8.95 0.55 0.96
CA GLY A 32 -8.53 -0.16 2.18
C GLY A 32 -7.16 -0.83 2.03
N ILE A 33 -6.87 -1.42 0.87
CA ILE A 33 -5.55 -2.03 0.59
C ILE A 33 -4.49 -0.95 0.36
N GLN A 34 -4.80 0.11 -0.38
CA GLN A 34 -3.87 1.22 -0.62
C GLN A 34 -3.52 1.98 0.69
N GLN A 35 -4.46 2.06 1.63
CA GLN A 35 -4.21 2.62 2.96
C GLN A 35 -3.27 1.72 3.78
N ALA A 36 -3.43 0.39 3.70
CA ALA A 36 -2.58 -0.57 4.40
C ALA A 36 -1.16 -0.64 3.81
N LEU A 37 -1.08 -0.60 2.48
CA LEU A 37 0.13 -0.67 1.68
C LEU A 37 0.53 0.73 1.21
N SER A 38 0.51 1.69 2.13
CA SER A 38 0.93 3.07 1.84
C SER A 38 2.43 3.13 1.53
N ASN A 39 2.85 4.16 0.80
CA ASN A 39 4.26 4.39 0.49
C ASN A 39 5.14 4.47 1.75
N ALA A 40 4.62 5.05 2.83
CA ALA A 40 5.31 5.10 4.13
C ALA A 40 5.59 3.69 4.68
N TYR A 41 4.60 2.79 4.58
CA TYR A 41 4.85 1.40 4.95
C TYR A 41 5.84 0.74 4.00
N LEU A 42 5.69 0.88 2.70
CA LEU A 42 6.58 0.23 1.74
C LEU A 42 8.04 0.68 1.93
N ARG A 43 8.26 1.97 2.22
CA ARG A 43 9.57 2.48 2.64
C ARG A 43 10.10 1.81 3.91
N SER A 44 9.25 1.60 4.92
CA SER A 44 9.65 0.87 6.14
C SER A 44 10.02 -0.59 5.90
N GLN A 45 9.57 -1.19 4.80
CA GLN A 45 9.96 -2.54 4.38
C GLN A 45 11.23 -2.55 3.50
N GLY A 46 11.87 -1.39 3.30
CA GLY A 46 13.08 -1.26 2.49
C GLY A 46 12.83 -1.02 1.00
N LEU A 47 11.59 -0.75 0.57
CA LEU A 47 11.35 -0.33 -0.81
C LEU A 47 11.78 1.13 -0.99
N VAL A 48 12.51 1.38 -2.09
CA VAL A 48 12.94 2.72 -2.47
C VAL A 48 11.95 3.30 -3.48
N GLU A 49 11.61 4.57 -3.32
CA GLU A 49 10.80 5.26 -4.32
C GLU A 49 11.65 5.53 -5.57
N LEU A 50 11.15 5.10 -6.74
CA LEU A 50 11.82 5.31 -8.02
C LEU A 50 12.10 6.79 -8.30
N ARG A 51 11.18 7.66 -7.86
CA ARG A 51 11.32 9.11 -8.00
C ARG A 51 12.57 9.63 -7.28
N ASP A 52 12.83 9.16 -6.07
CA ASP A 52 13.99 9.58 -5.27
C ASP A 52 15.29 9.18 -5.98
N GLY A 53 15.33 7.95 -6.53
CA GLY A 53 16.45 7.48 -7.34
C GLY A 53 16.66 8.28 -8.63
N TRP A 54 15.57 8.62 -9.33
CA TRP A 54 15.61 9.42 -10.55
C TRP A 54 16.10 10.85 -10.29
N ILE A 55 15.58 11.51 -9.25
CA ILE A 55 16.02 12.85 -8.85
C ILE A 55 17.51 12.82 -8.50
N ARG A 56 17.95 11.82 -7.71
CA ARG A 56 19.35 11.66 -7.35
C ARG A 56 20.25 11.50 -8.59
N LEU A 57 19.83 10.72 -9.58
CA LEU A 57 20.60 10.52 -10.81
C LEU A 57 20.66 11.79 -11.67
N HIS A 58 19.53 12.48 -11.85
CA HIS A 58 19.43 13.61 -12.77
C HIS A 58 19.83 14.96 -12.18
N HIS A 59 19.82 15.11 -10.86
CA HIS A 59 20.25 16.33 -10.16
C HIS A 59 21.59 16.15 -9.42
N SER A 60 22.27 15.01 -9.63
CA SER A 60 23.66 14.82 -9.24
C SER A 60 24.55 15.67 -10.15
N LYS A 61 24.82 16.91 -9.72
CA LYS A 61 25.84 17.76 -10.32
C LYS A 61 27.18 17.53 -9.62
#